data_AF-A0A0D0DHD7-F1
#
_entry.id   AF-A0A0D0DHD7-F1
#
_cell.length_a   1.000
_cell.length_b   1.000
_cell.length_c   1.000
_cell.angle_alpha   90.00
_cell.angle_beta   90.00
_cell.angle_gamma   90.00
#
_symmetry.space_group_name_H-M   'P 1'
#
loop_
_entity.id
_entity.type
_entity.pdbx_description
1 polymer ?
#
loop_
_entity_poly.entity_id
_entity_poly.type
_entity_poly.pdbx_seq_one_letter_code
_entity_poly.pdbx_strand_id
1 'polypeptide(L)'
;KTYRSSLLIFHIFCDARAIPEIQCVPTHPDLISLFIAYLTGSYSRKTISNYVFGIHAWHIFHSQTWSLNDLEINALLTAAKHLSPASSCRKKQQPSTVNFISTISRHLILNSPLDAAIYACLTTSFCTISRAGKLSIPTLTSFDATRHIK
;
A
#
# COMPACT_ATOMS: atom_id res chain seq x y z
N LYS A 1 2.65 -2.54 12.42
CA LYS A 1 2.67 -1.07 12.63
C LYS A 1 1.31 -0.40 12.42
N THR A 2 0.48 -0.84 11.48
CA THR A 2 -0.81 -0.19 11.15
C THR A 2 -1.91 -0.33 12.20
N TYR A 3 -1.95 -1.42 12.98
CA TYR A 3 -2.97 -1.66 14.02
C TYR A 3 -3.05 -0.60 15.13
N ARG A 4 -1.89 -0.17 15.67
CA ARG A 4 -1.89 0.85 16.72
C ARG A 4 -2.35 2.21 16.18
N SER A 5 -1.93 2.55 14.96
CA SER A 5 -2.30 3.80 14.31
C SER A 5 -3.79 3.86 13.97
N SER A 6 -4.40 2.74 13.55
CA SER A 6 -5.84 2.70 13.27
C SER A 6 -6.67 2.97 14.52
N LEU A 7 -6.30 2.38 15.65
CA LEU A 7 -6.99 2.61 16.92
C LEU A 7 -6.84 4.04 17.41
N LEU A 8 -5.62 4.58 17.34
CA LEU A 8 -5.39 5.98 17.72
C LEU A 8 -6.28 6.94 16.93
N ILE A 9 -6.35 6.79 15.60
CA ILE A 9 -7.18 7.64 14.75
C ILE A 9 -8.68 7.46 15.04
N PHE A 10 -9.10 6.24 15.34
CA PHE A 10 -10.49 5.95 15.72
C PHE A 10 -10.86 6.61 17.05
N HIS A 11 -10.04 6.46 18.10
CA HIS A 11 -10.29 7.10 19.39
C HIS A 11 -10.29 8.63 19.28
N ILE A 12 -9.34 9.24 18.55
CA ILE A 12 -9.36 10.70 18.29
C ILE A 12 -10.69 11.13 17.63
N PHE A 13 -11.20 10.33 16.69
CA PHE A 13 -12.48 10.59 16.04
C PHE A 13 -13.67 10.48 17.01
N CYS A 14 -13.66 9.49 17.90
CA CYS A 14 -14.67 9.30 18.94
C CYS A 14 -14.65 10.42 19.98
N ASP A 15 -13.47 10.78 20.48
CA ASP A 15 -13.26 11.86 21.46
C ASP A 15 -13.76 13.19 20.90
N ALA A 16 -13.44 13.49 19.64
CA ALA A 16 -13.91 14.69 18.95
C ALA A 16 -15.45 14.78 18.79
N ARG A 17 -16.15 13.65 18.95
CA ARG A 17 -17.61 13.54 18.87
C ARG A 17 -18.27 13.26 20.22
N ALA A 18 -17.49 13.33 21.31
CA ALA A 18 -17.92 12.99 22.66
C ALA A 18 -18.56 11.60 22.77
N ILE A 19 -18.06 10.63 22.01
CA ILE A 19 -18.54 9.25 22.06
C ILE A 19 -17.87 8.57 23.24
N PRO A 20 -18.65 8.05 24.21
CA PRO A 20 -18.06 7.39 25.37
C PRO A 20 -17.35 6.09 24.96
N GLU A 21 -16.28 5.77 25.66
CA GLU A 21 -15.44 4.59 25.36
C GLU A 21 -16.24 3.28 25.34
N ILE A 22 -17.27 3.17 26.18
CA ILE A 22 -18.17 2.01 26.23
C ILE A 22 -18.97 1.78 24.94
N GLN A 23 -19.14 2.81 24.11
CA GLN A 23 -19.78 2.72 22.79
C GLN A 23 -18.77 2.48 21.66
N CYS A 24 -17.47 2.58 21.96
CA CYS A 24 -16.42 2.26 21.00
C CYS A 24 -16.33 0.75 20.79
N VAL A 25 -16.65 -0.07 21.80
CA VAL A 25 -16.72 -1.54 21.72
C VAL A 25 -17.89 -2.07 22.57
N PRO A 26 -18.90 -2.74 21.98
CA PRO A 26 -19.07 -3.02 20.54
C PRO A 26 -19.48 -1.77 19.76
N THR A 27 -18.75 -1.46 18.68
CA THR A 27 -19.06 -0.37 17.77
C THR A 27 -20.35 -0.61 17.00
N HIS A 28 -21.30 0.33 17.04
CA HIS A 28 -22.47 0.30 16.16
C HIS A 28 -22.07 0.49 14.68
N PRO A 29 -22.71 -0.20 13.71
CA PRO A 29 -22.35 -0.07 12.30
C PRO A 29 -22.30 1.37 11.76
N ASP A 30 -23.27 2.18 12.14
CA ASP A 30 -23.33 3.60 11.77
C ASP A 30 -22.09 4.39 12.22
N LEU A 31 -21.46 4.02 13.34
CA LEU A 31 -20.26 4.70 13.82
C LEU A 31 -19.07 4.42 12.91
N ILE A 32 -18.96 3.19 12.37
CA ILE A 32 -17.94 2.86 11.37
C ILE A 32 -18.23 3.57 10.05
N SER A 33 -19.49 3.63 9.63
CA SER A 33 -19.89 4.36 8.43
C SER A 33 -19.54 5.85 8.54
N LEU A 34 -19.81 6.47 9.69
CA LEU A 34 -19.45 7.86 9.99
C LEU A 34 -17.93 8.05 10.05
N PHE A 35 -17.20 7.09 10.60
CA PHE A 35 -15.74 7.10 10.63
C PHE A 35 -15.14 7.06 9.21
N ILE A 36 -15.66 6.19 8.34
CA ILE A 36 -15.25 6.13 6.92
C ILE A 36 -15.54 7.46 6.22
N ALA A 37 -16.73 8.03 6.45
CA ALA A 37 -17.11 9.32 5.89
C ALA A 37 -16.17 10.45 6.37
N TYR A 38 -15.80 10.46 7.66
CA TYR A 38 -14.87 11.44 8.22
C TYR A 38 -13.47 11.40 7.58
N LEU A 39 -12.98 10.21 7.23
CA LEU A 39 -11.66 10.05 6.60
C LEU A 39 -11.66 10.27 5.09
N THR A 40 -12.85 10.27 4.48
CA THR A 40 -13.04 10.46 3.05
C THR A 40 -12.56 11.85 2.64
N GLY A 41 -11.91 11.98 1.48
CA GLY A 41 -11.30 13.25 1.04
C GLY A 41 -9.91 13.52 1.60
N SER A 42 -9.56 12.95 2.76
CA SER A 42 -8.25 13.15 3.39
C SER A 42 -7.30 11.97 3.16
N TYR A 43 -7.84 10.76 3.06
CA TYR A 43 -7.05 9.54 2.96
C TYR A 43 -7.43 8.71 1.73
N SER A 44 -6.48 7.90 1.25
CA SER A 44 -6.76 6.93 0.19
C SER A 44 -7.71 5.82 0.67
N ARG A 45 -8.51 5.24 -0.23
CA ARG A 45 -9.31 4.03 0.06
C ARG A 45 -8.52 2.95 0.80
N LYS A 46 -7.27 2.71 0.40
CA LYS A 46 -6.41 1.69 1.01
C LYS A 46 -6.10 2.01 2.47
N THR A 47 -5.83 3.28 2.78
CA THR A 47 -5.56 3.73 4.15
C THR A 47 -6.79 3.58 5.04
N ILE A 48 -7.96 4.04 4.55
CA ILE A 48 -9.23 3.95 5.28
C ILE A 48 -9.58 2.49 5.57
N SER A 49 -9.46 1.62 4.57
CA SER A 49 -9.68 0.18 4.71
C SER A 49 -8.75 -0.45 5.75
N ASN A 50 -7.46 -0.09 5.78
CA ASN A 50 -6.54 -0.54 6.81
C ASN A 50 -6.95 -0.10 8.22
N TYR A 51 -7.55 1.08 8.36
CA TYR A 51 -8.05 1.55 9.65
C TYR A 51 -9.27 0.76 10.12
N VAL A 52 -10.23 0.51 9.23
CA VAL A 52 -11.39 -0.34 9.52
C VAL A 52 -10.95 -1.75 9.93
N PHE A 53 -9.99 -2.35 9.22
CA PHE A 53 -9.45 -3.67 9.60
C PHE A 53 -8.76 -3.66 10.97
N GLY A 54 -8.13 -2.55 11.36
CA GLY A 54 -7.55 -2.42 12.68
C GLY A 54 -8.60 -2.36 13.80
N ILE A 55 -9.73 -1.69 13.55
CA ILE A 55 -10.88 -1.69 14.47
C ILE A 55 -11.50 -3.08 14.55
N HIS A 56 -11.66 -3.76 13.42
CA HIS A 56 -12.15 -5.15 13.39
C HIS A 56 -11.25 -6.08 14.19
N ALA A 57 -9.93 -6.00 14.02
CA ALA A 57 -8.98 -6.77 14.82
C ALA A 57 -9.13 -6.49 16.32
N TRP A 58 -9.36 -5.23 16.70
CA TRP A 58 -9.57 -4.85 18.10
C TRP A 58 -10.85 -5.45 18.69
N HIS A 59 -11.93 -5.54 17.92
CA HIS A 59 -13.15 -6.26 18.32
C HIS A 59 -12.91 -7.75 18.52
N ILE A 60 -12.17 -8.39 17.60
CA ILE A 60 -11.78 -9.80 17.74
C ILE A 60 -10.99 -10.02 19.04
N PHE A 61 -10.05 -9.12 19.36
CA PHE A 61 -9.27 -9.20 20.60
C PHE A 61 -10.14 -9.12 21.88
N HIS A 62 -11.25 -8.39 21.84
CA HIS A 62 -12.17 -8.25 22.97
C HIS A 62 -13.31 -9.28 22.95
N SER A 63 -13.25 -10.27 22.05
CA SER A 63 -14.29 -11.28 21.85
C SER A 63 -15.66 -10.68 21.55
N GLN A 64 -15.70 -9.56 20.83
CA GLN A 64 -16.93 -8.87 20.47
C GLN A 64 -17.37 -9.23 19.06
N THR A 65 -18.69 -9.25 18.86
CA THR A 65 -19.28 -9.59 17.56
C THR A 65 -19.14 -8.43 16.58
N TRP A 66 -18.53 -8.69 15.43
CA TRP A 66 -18.45 -7.75 14.32
C TRP A 66 -19.73 -7.83 13.49
N SER A 67 -20.66 -6.91 13.70
CA SER A 67 -21.99 -6.91 13.07
C SER A 67 -22.08 -6.03 11.81
N LEU A 68 -20.96 -5.63 11.21
CA LEU A 68 -20.98 -4.79 10.01
C LEU A 68 -21.41 -5.56 8.76
N ASN A 69 -22.21 -4.89 7.92
CA ASN A 69 -22.50 -5.37 6.58
C ASN A 69 -21.32 -5.07 5.64
N ASP A 70 -20.61 -6.12 5.21
CA ASP A 70 -19.48 -6.00 4.28
C ASP A 70 -19.84 -5.30 2.97
N LEU A 71 -21.08 -5.44 2.48
CA LEU A 71 -21.54 -4.78 1.27
C LEU A 71 -21.60 -3.25 1.45
N GLU A 72 -22.11 -2.80 2.59
CA GLU A 72 -22.23 -1.39 2.93
C GLU A 72 -20.84 -0.74 3.09
N ILE A 73 -19.95 -1.41 3.83
CA ILE A 73 -18.58 -0.95 4.00
C ILE A 73 -17.84 -0.87 2.66
N ASN A 74 -18.02 -1.87 1.79
CA ASN A 74 -17.43 -1.84 0.45
C ASN A 74 -18.00 -0.72 -0.42
N ALA A 75 -19.30 -0.42 -0.31
CA ALA A 75 -19.91 0.71 -1.01
C ALA A 75 -19.32 2.05 -0.52
N LEU A 76 -19.21 2.25 0.80
CA LEU A 76 -18.60 3.44 1.39
C LEU A 76 -17.13 3.60 1.02
N LEU A 77 -16.33 2.52 1.08
CA LEU A 77 -14.93 2.54 0.65
C LEU A 77 -14.79 2.83 -0.85
N THR A 78 -15.76 2.42 -1.67
CA THR A 78 -15.79 2.73 -3.09
C THR A 78 -16.10 4.20 -3.32
N ALA A 79 -17.10 4.76 -2.63
CA ALA A 79 -17.37 6.20 -2.63
C ALA A 79 -16.14 7.02 -2.18
N ALA A 80 -15.48 6.58 -1.11
CA ALA A 80 -14.27 7.22 -0.60
C ALA A 80 -13.09 7.22 -1.59
N LYS A 81 -13.03 6.23 -2.48
CA LYS A 81 -12.05 6.18 -3.58
C LYS A 81 -12.27 7.31 -4.58
N HIS A 82 -13.52 7.61 -4.93
CA HIS A 82 -13.85 8.67 -5.88
C HIS A 82 -13.53 10.06 -5.33
N LEU A 83 -13.61 10.21 -4.01
CA LEU A 83 -13.28 11.44 -3.30
C LEU A 83 -11.83 11.47 -2.80
N SER A 84 -11.02 10.44 -3.07
CA SER A 84 -9.63 10.40 -2.58
C SER A 84 -8.81 11.55 -3.18
N PRO A 85 -7.96 12.22 -2.38
CA PRO A 85 -7.22 13.37 -2.86
C PRO A 85 -6.22 12.96 -3.93
N ALA A 86 -6.03 13.80 -4.95
CA ALA A 86 -5.15 13.49 -6.08
C ALA A 86 -3.69 13.24 -5.64
N SER A 87 -3.25 13.87 -4.55
CA SER A 87 -1.94 13.63 -3.92
C SER A 87 -1.76 12.21 -3.37
N SER A 88 -2.87 11.54 -3.00
CA SER A 88 -2.84 10.16 -2.51
C SER A 88 -2.83 9.11 -3.63
N CYS A 89 -3.14 9.54 -4.86
CA CYS A 89 -3.10 8.71 -6.06
C CYS A 89 -1.74 8.87 -6.75
N ARG A 90 -1.08 7.76 -7.09
CA ARG A 90 0.12 7.85 -7.94
C ARG A 90 -0.29 8.38 -9.31
N LYS A 91 0.44 9.38 -9.81
CA LYS A 91 0.32 9.82 -11.20
C LYS A 91 0.50 8.62 -12.12
N LYS A 92 -0.33 8.53 -13.17
CA LYS A 92 -0.15 7.49 -14.20
C LYS A 92 1.27 7.64 -14.77
N GLN A 93 2.08 6.59 -14.64
CA GLN A 93 3.41 6.54 -15.23
C GLN A 93 3.29 6.02 -16.66
N GLN A 94 4.12 6.55 -17.57
CA GLN A 94 4.20 6.02 -18.91
C GLN A 94 4.75 4.59 -18.88
N PRO A 95 4.23 3.68 -19.71
CA PRO A 95 4.79 2.34 -19.84
C PRO A 95 6.28 2.43 -20.24
N SER A 96 7.11 1.57 -19.66
CA SER A 96 8.47 1.35 -20.16
C SER A 96 8.36 0.79 -21.58
N THR A 97 9.02 1.43 -22.54
CA THR A 97 9.04 0.99 -23.95
C THR A 97 10.44 0.59 -24.37
N VAL A 98 10.56 -0.15 -25.48
CA VAL A 98 11.86 -0.51 -26.07
C VAL A 98 12.69 0.75 -26.39
N ASN A 99 12.04 1.83 -26.83
CA ASN A 99 12.69 3.11 -27.09
C ASN A 99 13.32 3.71 -25.82
N PHE A 100 12.67 3.55 -24.66
CA PHE A 100 13.22 3.99 -23.38
C PHE A 100 14.50 3.22 -23.04
N ILE A 101 14.49 1.89 -23.23
CA ILE A 101 15.67 1.03 -23.00
C ILE A 101 16.80 1.37 -23.98
N SER A 102 16.47 1.60 -25.26
CA SER A 102 17.42 2.05 -26.28
C SER A 102 18.01 3.44 -25.97
N THR A 103 17.20 4.33 -25.37
CA THR A 103 17.71 5.64 -24.95
C THR A 103 18.72 5.49 -23.82
N ILE A 104 18.44 4.62 -22.84
CA ILE A 104 19.35 4.31 -21.72
C ILE A 104 20.64 3.66 -22.23
N SER A 105 20.56 2.73 -23.19
CA SER A 105 21.74 2.00 -23.68
C SER A 105 22.78 2.92 -24.30
N ARG A 106 22.37 4.02 -24.95
CA ARG A 106 23.29 5.03 -25.51
C ARG A 106 24.12 5.76 -24.46
N HIS A 107 23.69 5.74 -23.20
CA HIS A 107 24.41 6.37 -22.09
C HIS A 107 25.24 5.37 -21.26
N LEU A 108 25.19 4.08 -21.62
CA LEU A 108 25.93 3.02 -20.94
C LEU A 108 27.18 2.63 -21.75
N ILE A 109 28.30 2.42 -21.06
CA ILE A 109 29.53 1.94 -21.68
C ILE A 109 29.53 0.42 -21.60
N LEU A 110 29.04 -0.28 -22.62
CA LEU A 110 28.90 -1.75 -22.60
C LEU A 110 30.23 -2.52 -22.48
N ASN A 111 31.37 -1.85 -22.63
CA ASN A 111 32.69 -2.42 -22.33
C ASN A 111 33.01 -2.45 -20.82
N SER A 112 32.26 -1.70 -20.00
CA SER A 112 32.33 -1.77 -18.54
C SER A 112 31.45 -2.92 -18.04
N PRO A 113 31.97 -3.82 -17.20
CA PRO A 113 31.21 -4.96 -16.68
C PRO A 113 29.99 -4.52 -15.87
N LEU A 114 30.07 -3.36 -15.20
CA LEU A 114 28.94 -2.80 -14.44
C LEU A 114 27.79 -2.38 -15.37
N ASP A 115 28.11 -1.59 -16.38
CA ASP A 115 27.11 -1.04 -17.32
C ASP A 115 26.50 -2.16 -18.17
N ALA A 116 27.30 -3.16 -18.56
CA ALA A 116 26.83 -4.36 -19.23
C ALA A 116 25.83 -5.15 -18.36
N ALA A 117 26.13 -5.32 -17.07
CA ALA A 117 25.24 -6.00 -16.12
C ALA A 117 23.94 -5.22 -15.89
N ILE A 118 24.00 -3.89 -15.78
CA ILE A 118 22.82 -3.02 -15.67
C ILE A 118 21.94 -3.18 -16.92
N TYR A 119 22.53 -3.15 -18.11
CA TYR A 119 21.80 -3.29 -19.37
C TYR A 119 21.16 -4.67 -19.52
N ALA A 120 21.88 -5.74 -19.17
CA ALA A 120 21.34 -7.10 -19.16
C ALA A 120 20.16 -7.21 -18.18
N CYS A 121 20.29 -6.71 -16.95
CA CYS A 121 19.21 -6.72 -15.97
C CYS A 121 17.97 -5.94 -16.45
N LEU A 122 18.17 -4.77 -17.08
CA LEU A 122 17.09 -3.95 -17.62
C LEU A 122 16.33 -4.67 -18.74
N THR A 123 17.06 -5.22 -19.73
CA THR A 123 16.47 -5.92 -20.87
C THR A 123 15.78 -7.22 -20.47
N THR A 124 16.41 -8.03 -19.60
CA THR A 124 15.79 -9.25 -19.06
C THR A 124 14.54 -8.92 -18.23
N SER A 125 14.57 -7.89 -17.38
CA SER A 125 13.40 -7.46 -16.61
C SER A 125 12.24 -7.08 -17.54
N PHE A 126 12.54 -6.35 -18.61
CA PHE A 126 11.56 -5.94 -19.60
C PHE A 126 10.95 -7.12 -20.36
N CYS A 127 11.78 -7.99 -20.94
CA CYS A 127 11.31 -9.11 -21.77
C CYS A 127 10.58 -10.18 -20.95
N THR A 128 10.96 -10.39 -19.69
CA THR A 128 10.37 -11.44 -18.83
C THR A 128 9.33 -10.91 -17.85
N ILE A 129 9.09 -9.59 -17.84
CA ILE A 129 8.21 -8.92 -16.86
C ILE A 129 8.66 -9.24 -15.42
N SER A 130 9.97 -9.39 -15.23
CA SER A 130 10.57 -9.69 -13.93
C SER A 130 10.77 -8.42 -13.11
N ARG A 131 10.67 -8.54 -11.78
CA ARG A 131 11.04 -7.45 -10.87
C ARG A 131 12.57 -7.37 -10.82
N ALA A 132 13.14 -6.17 -10.86
CA ALA A 132 14.59 -5.96 -10.79
C ALA A 132 15.24 -6.70 -9.60
N GLY A 133 14.61 -6.70 -8.43
CA GLY A 133 15.10 -7.42 -7.24
C GLY A 133 15.11 -8.94 -7.33
N LYS A 134 14.60 -9.56 -8.40
CA LYS A 134 14.81 -10.98 -8.70
C LYS A 134 16.09 -11.24 -9.50
N LEU A 135 16.56 -10.24 -10.23
CA LEU A 135 17.74 -10.31 -11.09
C LEU A 135 18.96 -9.68 -10.41
N SER A 136 18.74 -8.83 -9.41
CA SER A 136 19.78 -8.20 -8.61
C SER A 136 19.79 -8.72 -7.18
N ILE A 137 20.95 -8.60 -6.55
CA ILE A 137 21.15 -8.89 -5.14
C ILE A 137 20.61 -7.70 -4.32
N PRO A 138 20.00 -7.91 -3.14
CA PRO A 138 19.40 -6.83 -2.36
C PRO A 138 20.42 -5.81 -1.83
N THR A 139 21.66 -6.23 -1.57
CA THR A 139 22.75 -5.35 -1.11
C THR A 139 24.10 -5.77 -1.69
N LEU A 140 25.06 -4.84 -1.77
CA LEU A 140 26.44 -5.13 -2.18
C LEU A 140 27.12 -6.22 -1.33
N THR A 141 26.74 -6.31 -0.05
CA THR A 141 27.34 -7.26 0.91
C THR A 141 26.69 -8.65 0.91
N SER A 142 25.58 -8.85 0.19
CA SER A 142 24.88 -10.14 0.13
C SER A 142 25.27 -10.98 -1.09
N PHE A 143 26.41 -10.65 -1.71
CA PHE A 143 27.00 -11.47 -2.76
C PHE A 143 27.67 -12.72 -2.15
N ASP A 144 27.20 -13.88 -2.58
CA ASP A 144 27.80 -15.17 -2.24
C ASP A 144 28.32 -15.82 -3.52
N ALA A 145 29.64 -15.89 -3.66
CA ALA A 145 30.31 -16.43 -4.85
C ALA A 145 29.90 -17.87 -5.15
N THR A 146 29.57 -18.67 -4.12
CA THR A 146 29.21 -20.09 -4.29
C THR A 146 27.80 -20.28 -4.83
N ARG A 147 26.91 -19.30 -4.62
CA ARG A 147 25.51 -19.36 -5.05
C ARG A 147 25.26 -18.53 -6.30
N HIS A 148 26.03 -17.46 -6.51
CA HIS A 148 25.75 -16.43 -7.52
C HIS A 148 26.71 -16.46 -8.71
N ILE A 149 27.84 -17.16 -8.62
CA ILE A 149 28.69 -17.47 -9.78
C ILE A 149 28.40 -18.92 -10.18
N LYS A 150 27.95 -19.12 -11.41
CA LYS A 150 27.84 -20.42 -12.07
C LYS A 150 28.74 -20.44 -13.29
#